data_AF-A0A1G9XU31-F1
#
_entry.id   AF-A0A1G9XU31-F1
#
_cell.length_a   1.000
_cell.length_b   1.000
_cell.length_c   1.000
_cell.angle_alpha   90.00
_cell.angle_beta   90.00
_cell.angle_gamma   90.00
#
_symmetry.space_group_name_H-M   'P 1'
#
loop_
_entity.id
_entity.type
_entity.pdbx_description
1 polymer ?
#
loop_
_entity_poly.entity_id
_entity_poly.type
_entity_poly.pdbx_seq_one_letter_code
_entity_poly.pdbx_strand_id
1 'polypeptide(L)'
;MFEEELKYFKLAKELNKKHHTSLLENQLHFRGNLKSFSIVSVSQKSPECGKSGLISKEQAEKHLNVSPKHWLKNPGRKTEEKNLQAFIINHSLNNNGILPFGDFEFVTSEMVLKLSNGKKIINDILAIDSDNKLAIIELKSIRNNKVKQQAIEFEKKVRLDTTPLIKELVKIITGKTWNGNIRKIAVWQAPKSQRPILSNNLLDEVELYNYVFDGERTNEYVIMDKVTFAKE
;
A
#
# COMPACT_ATOMS: atom_id res chain seq x y z
N MET A 1 20.24 -11.93 -8.06
CA MET A 1 20.29 -10.94 -9.16
C MET A 1 19.24 -9.82 -9.00
N PHE A 2 18.98 -9.34 -7.78
CA PHE A 2 18.17 -8.14 -7.47
C PHE A 2 18.62 -7.50 -6.13
N GLU A 3 19.88 -7.74 -5.72
CA GLU A 3 20.35 -7.37 -4.39
C GLU A 3 20.40 -5.86 -4.17
N GLU A 4 20.84 -5.11 -5.18
CA GLU A 4 20.87 -3.65 -5.15
C GLU A 4 19.46 -3.06 -5.09
N GLU A 5 18.50 -3.60 -5.85
CA GLU A 5 17.12 -3.13 -5.81
C GLU A 5 16.43 -3.43 -4.47
N LEU A 6 16.73 -4.59 -3.87
CA LEU A 6 16.10 -5.04 -2.63
C LEU A 6 16.78 -4.49 -1.36
N LYS A 7 18.00 -3.96 -1.47
CA LYS A 7 18.76 -3.36 -0.36
C LYS A 7 17.94 -2.36 0.43
N TYR A 8 17.22 -1.47 -0.26
CA TYR A 8 16.44 -0.42 0.42
C TYR A 8 15.15 -0.93 1.07
N PHE A 9 14.59 -2.03 0.58
CA PHE A 9 13.48 -2.72 1.26
C PHE A 9 13.96 -3.40 2.54
N LYS A 10 15.12 -4.06 2.50
CA LYS A 10 15.77 -4.64 3.70
C LYS A 10 16.06 -3.56 4.74
N LEU A 11 16.64 -2.43 4.30
CA LEU A 11 16.96 -1.32 5.20
C LEU A 11 15.70 -0.68 5.80
N ALA A 12 14.66 -0.44 5.00
CA ALA A 12 13.38 0.06 5.51
C ALA A 12 12.75 -0.89 6.54
N LYS A 13 12.76 -2.21 6.28
CA LYS A 13 12.30 -3.22 7.24
C LYS A 13 13.10 -3.19 8.55
N GLU A 14 14.43 -3.14 8.46
CA GLU A 14 15.30 -3.07 9.63
C GLU A 14 14.99 -1.83 10.47
N LEU A 15 14.87 -0.67 9.83
CA LEU A 15 14.56 0.60 10.49
C LEU A 15 13.15 0.60 11.11
N ASN A 16 12.15 0.05 10.42
CA ASN A 16 10.80 -0.12 10.96
C ASN A 16 10.81 -0.99 12.23
N LYS A 17 11.59 -2.07 12.24
CA LYS A 17 11.73 -2.94 13.41
C LYS A 17 12.48 -2.24 14.55
N LYS A 18 13.60 -1.57 14.25
CA LYS A 18 14.46 -0.90 15.23
C LYS A 18 13.74 0.26 15.92
N HIS A 19 12.96 1.03 15.18
CA HIS A 19 12.32 2.26 15.67
C HIS A 19 10.79 2.13 15.83
N HIS A 20 10.28 0.90 15.95
CA HIS A 20 8.85 0.59 15.91
C HIS A 20 8.01 1.50 16.83
N THR A 21 8.35 1.60 18.11
CA THR A 21 7.63 2.43 19.09
C THR A 21 7.60 3.91 18.68
N SER A 22 8.76 4.48 18.36
CA SER A 22 8.86 5.89 17.95
C SER A 22 8.10 6.18 16.66
N LEU A 23 8.14 5.25 15.70
CA LEU A 23 7.41 5.36 14.45
C LEU A 23 5.89 5.32 14.68
N LEU A 24 5.39 4.43 15.54
CA LEU A 24 3.97 4.36 15.89
C LEU A 24 3.48 5.64 16.59
N GLU A 25 4.21 6.10 17.61
CA GLU A 25 3.89 7.33 18.35
C GLU A 25 3.80 8.56 17.44
N ASN A 26 4.65 8.61 16.41
CA ASN A 26 4.69 9.71 15.46
C ASN A 26 3.86 9.46 14.18
N GLN A 27 3.17 8.31 14.08
CA GLN A 27 2.43 7.88 12.90
C GLN A 27 3.29 7.97 11.63
N LEU A 28 4.46 7.33 11.66
CA LEU A 28 5.44 7.29 10.58
C LEU A 28 5.76 5.85 10.16
N HIS A 29 6.29 5.71 8.95
CA HIS A 29 6.71 4.43 8.39
C HIS A 29 7.87 4.61 7.42
N PHE A 30 8.86 3.72 7.46
CA PHE A 30 9.86 3.63 6.41
C PHE A 30 9.37 2.77 5.25
N ARG A 31 9.29 3.36 4.06
CA ARG A 31 8.89 2.69 2.82
C ARG A 31 10.09 2.42 1.90
N GLY A 32 10.37 1.15 1.63
CA GLY A 32 11.38 0.73 0.65
C GLY A 32 10.96 1.07 -0.79
N ASN A 33 11.94 1.35 -1.65
CA ASN A 33 11.78 1.53 -3.10
C ASN A 33 13.01 0.96 -3.83
N LEU A 34 12.92 0.77 -5.16
CA LEU A 34 14.00 0.14 -5.94
C LEU A 34 15.36 0.87 -5.93
N LYS A 35 15.40 2.16 -5.59
CA LYS A 35 16.63 2.98 -5.67
C LYS A 35 16.92 3.79 -4.41
N SER A 36 16.01 3.78 -3.45
CA SER A 36 16.09 4.54 -2.21
C SER A 36 14.99 4.03 -1.28
N PHE A 37 14.82 4.65 -0.13
CA PHE A 37 13.63 4.50 0.68
C PHE A 37 13.17 5.88 1.15
N SER A 38 12.01 5.92 1.79
CA SER A 38 11.42 7.14 2.32
C SER A 38 10.96 6.92 3.75
N ILE A 39 10.89 8.00 4.53
CA ILE A 39 10.07 8.04 5.74
C ILE A 39 8.80 8.84 5.42
N VAL A 40 7.65 8.24 5.66
CA VAL A 40 6.35 8.81 5.32
C VAL A 40 5.44 8.83 6.53
N SER A 41 4.56 9.83 6.61
CA SER A 41 3.52 9.90 7.62
C SER A 41 2.30 9.10 7.18
N VAL A 42 1.80 8.30 8.10
CA VAL A 42 0.56 7.54 8.00
C VAL A 42 -0.55 8.19 8.85
N SER A 43 -0.37 9.46 9.23
CA SER A 43 -1.41 10.25 9.91
C SER A 43 -2.43 10.79 8.90
N GLN A 44 -3.68 10.93 9.32
CA GLN A 44 -4.70 11.63 8.53
C GLN A 44 -4.41 13.14 8.37
N LYS A 45 -3.56 13.72 9.23
CA LYS A 45 -3.21 15.14 9.16
C LYS A 45 -2.26 15.44 8.00
N SER A 46 -1.34 14.51 7.71
CA SER A 46 -0.34 14.63 6.65
C SER A 46 -0.13 13.29 5.94
N PRO A 47 -1.18 12.71 5.32
CA PRO A 47 -1.13 11.37 4.74
C PRO A 47 -0.07 11.32 3.64
N GLU A 48 0.76 10.27 3.68
CA GLU A 48 1.78 9.96 2.66
C GLU A 48 2.83 11.07 2.44
N CYS A 49 2.89 12.07 3.33
CA CYS A 49 3.89 13.13 3.29
C CYS A 49 5.17 12.68 3.98
N GLY A 50 6.32 13.11 3.48
CA GLY A 50 7.56 12.93 4.21
C GLY A 50 8.81 13.15 3.41
N LYS A 51 9.90 12.48 3.82
CA LYS A 51 11.22 12.62 3.22
C LYS A 51 11.53 11.41 2.35
N SER A 52 11.63 11.66 1.05
CA SER A 52 12.05 10.69 0.04
C SER A 52 13.55 10.76 -0.27
N GLY A 53 14.05 9.73 -0.96
CA GLY A 53 15.41 9.71 -1.48
C GLY A 53 16.48 9.40 -0.43
N LEU A 54 16.09 8.73 0.66
CA LEU A 54 17.04 8.26 1.67
C LEU A 54 17.79 7.04 1.10
N ILE A 55 19.11 7.02 1.28
CA ILE A 55 19.96 5.94 0.76
C ILE A 55 20.81 5.27 1.84
N SER A 56 20.81 5.80 3.07
CA SER A 56 21.57 5.22 4.18
C SER A 56 20.80 5.28 5.50
N LYS A 57 21.23 4.45 6.45
CA LYS A 57 20.67 4.37 7.81
C LYS A 57 20.86 5.67 8.57
N GLU A 58 22.05 6.26 8.45
CA GLU A 58 22.45 7.49 9.13
C GLU A 58 21.58 8.67 8.67
N GLN A 59 21.28 8.75 7.36
CA GLN A 59 20.36 9.75 6.83
C GLN A 59 18.96 9.60 7.43
N ALA A 60 18.45 8.37 7.51
CA ALA A 60 17.13 8.09 8.07
C ALA A 60 17.04 8.41 9.56
N GLU A 61 18.02 7.99 10.36
CA GLU A 61 18.06 8.24 11.80
C GLU A 61 18.19 9.74 12.10
N LYS A 62 18.99 10.48 11.32
CA LYS A 62 19.05 11.95 11.41
C LYS A 62 17.67 12.58 11.19
N HIS A 63 16.89 12.07 10.23
CA HIS A 63 15.54 12.57 9.97
C HIS A 63 14.51 12.17 11.04
N LEU A 64 14.69 11.02 11.69
CA LEU A 64 13.84 10.58 12.79
C LEU A 64 14.07 11.42 14.05
N ASN A 65 15.34 11.76 14.33
CA ASN A 65 15.74 12.54 15.50
C ASN A 65 15.38 14.03 15.38
N VAL A 66 15.19 14.54 14.17
CA VAL A 66 14.63 15.87 13.93
C VAL A 66 13.12 15.76 13.96
N SER A 67 12.45 16.50 14.85
CA SER A 67 10.98 16.43 15.01
C SER A 67 10.27 16.37 13.65
N PRO A 68 9.37 15.39 13.41
CA PRO A 68 8.73 15.19 12.12
C PRO A 68 8.06 16.45 11.56
N LYS A 69 7.59 17.33 12.45
CA LYS A 69 7.02 18.65 12.13
C LYS A 69 7.90 19.52 11.23
N HIS A 70 9.22 19.34 11.26
CA HIS A 70 10.17 20.15 10.47
C HIS A 70 10.26 19.75 9.00
N TRP A 71 9.90 18.53 8.63
CA TRP A 71 10.00 18.03 7.25
C TRP A 71 8.70 17.49 6.70
N LEU A 72 7.68 17.27 7.54
CA LEU A 72 6.31 17.07 7.11
C LEU A 72 5.77 18.40 6.58
N LYS A 73 5.85 18.57 5.26
CA LYS A 73 5.13 19.64 4.57
C LYS A 73 3.63 19.36 4.63
N ASN A 74 2.82 20.41 4.64
CA ASN A 74 1.39 20.25 4.39
C ASN A 74 1.21 19.54 3.03
N PRO A 75 0.38 18.49 2.95
CA PRO A 75 0.11 17.82 1.68
C PRO A 75 -0.42 18.83 0.67
N GLY A 76 0.15 18.84 -0.54
CA GLY A 76 -0.34 19.68 -1.64
C GLY A 76 -1.80 19.39 -2.02
N ARG A 77 -2.27 18.16 -1.76
CA ARG A 77 -3.69 17.75 -1.77
C ARG A 77 -3.93 16.64 -0.72
N LYS A 78 -4.86 16.85 0.21
CA LYS A 78 -5.44 15.77 1.03
C LYS A 78 -6.55 15.10 0.22
N THR A 79 -6.24 14.02 -0.47
CA THR A 79 -7.29 13.23 -1.14
C THR A 79 -7.80 12.15 -0.19
N GLU A 80 -9.08 11.82 -0.32
CA GLU A 80 -9.71 10.69 0.36
C GLU A 80 -8.93 9.38 0.15
N GLU A 81 -8.40 9.18 -1.05
CA GLU A 81 -7.55 8.03 -1.38
C GLU A 81 -6.28 7.98 -0.52
N LYS A 82 -5.59 9.11 -0.32
CA LYS A 82 -4.38 9.16 0.51
C LYS A 82 -4.69 9.01 1.99
N ASN A 83 -5.84 9.50 2.46
CA ASN A 83 -6.31 9.24 3.83
C ASN A 83 -6.59 7.75 4.05
N LEU A 84 -7.27 7.10 3.10
CA LEU A 84 -7.55 5.66 3.16
C LEU A 84 -6.25 4.85 3.15
N GLN A 85 -5.28 5.21 2.30
CA GLN A 85 -3.97 4.56 2.26
C GLN A 85 -3.24 4.69 3.60
N ALA A 86 -3.17 5.91 4.14
CA ALA A 86 -2.55 6.18 5.43
C ALA A 86 -3.23 5.39 6.56
N PHE A 87 -4.56 5.31 6.56
CA PHE A 87 -5.32 4.49 7.50
C PHE A 87 -4.96 3.00 7.40
N ILE A 88 -4.99 2.42 6.20
CA ILE A 88 -4.69 0.99 5.99
C ILE A 88 -3.28 0.66 6.47
N ILE A 89 -2.29 1.51 6.13
CA ILE A 89 -0.90 1.30 6.54
C ILE A 89 -0.77 1.47 8.05
N ASN A 90 -1.34 2.52 8.65
CA ASN A 90 -1.29 2.73 10.08
C ASN A 90 -1.93 1.56 10.85
N HIS A 91 -3.07 1.05 10.39
CA HIS A 91 -3.70 -0.15 10.97
C HIS A 91 -2.74 -1.34 10.91
N SER A 92 -2.15 -1.61 9.75
CA SER A 92 -1.16 -2.67 9.57
C SER A 92 0.02 -2.56 10.55
N LEU A 93 0.57 -1.36 10.75
CA LEU A 93 1.67 -1.16 11.68
C LEU A 93 1.31 -1.46 13.13
N ASN A 94 0.07 -1.16 13.54
CA ASN A 94 -0.44 -1.46 14.88
C ASN A 94 -0.88 -2.93 15.04
N ASN A 95 -1.05 -3.67 13.94
CA ASN A 95 -1.58 -5.04 13.95
C ASN A 95 -0.61 -6.04 13.31
N ASN A 96 0.68 -5.94 13.64
CA ASN A 96 1.72 -6.89 13.21
C ASN A 96 1.78 -7.13 11.68
N GLY A 97 1.53 -6.08 10.90
CA GLY A 97 1.54 -6.16 9.43
C GLY A 97 0.20 -6.55 8.81
N ILE A 98 -0.85 -6.82 9.59
CA ILE A 98 -2.13 -7.28 9.06
C ILE A 98 -3.01 -6.11 8.63
N LEU A 99 -3.45 -6.13 7.38
CA LEU A 99 -4.39 -5.15 6.83
C LEU A 99 -5.75 -5.24 7.55
N PRO A 100 -6.54 -4.17 7.59
CA PRO A 100 -7.86 -4.18 8.21
C PRO A 100 -8.90 -5.06 7.47
N PHE A 101 -8.50 -5.89 6.52
CA PHE A 101 -9.42 -6.69 5.70
C PHE A 101 -8.72 -7.90 5.09
N GLY A 102 -9.51 -8.95 4.79
CA GLY A 102 -9.14 -10.05 3.90
C GLY A 102 -7.92 -10.90 4.30
N ASP A 103 -7.54 -10.87 5.58
CA ASP A 103 -6.38 -11.59 6.15
C ASP A 103 -5.08 -11.39 5.35
N PHE A 104 -4.85 -10.15 4.91
CA PHE A 104 -3.67 -9.78 4.16
C PHE A 104 -2.56 -9.26 5.06
N GLU A 105 -1.32 -9.68 4.80
CA GLU A 105 -0.12 -9.12 5.41
C GLU A 105 0.56 -8.13 4.46
N PHE A 106 0.83 -6.92 4.94
CA PHE A 106 1.41 -5.81 4.20
C PHE A 106 2.84 -6.11 3.74
N VAL A 107 3.12 -5.87 2.46
CA VAL A 107 4.45 -6.02 1.86
C VAL A 107 5.09 -4.64 1.64
N THR A 108 4.42 -3.75 0.91
CA THR A 108 4.89 -2.37 0.67
C THR A 108 3.73 -1.52 0.12
N SER A 109 3.89 -0.21 0.15
CA SER A 109 3.02 0.74 -0.58
C SER A 109 3.79 1.43 -1.71
N GLU A 110 3.07 2.09 -2.63
CA GLU A 110 3.61 2.90 -3.74
C GLU A 110 4.70 2.20 -4.55
N MET A 111 4.54 0.90 -4.83
CA MET A 111 5.54 0.14 -5.55
C MET A 111 5.59 0.58 -7.01
N VAL A 112 6.73 1.15 -7.41
CA VAL A 112 6.94 1.63 -8.78
C VAL A 112 7.67 0.60 -9.62
N LEU A 113 7.05 0.15 -10.71
CA LEU A 113 7.69 -0.67 -11.74
C LEU A 113 7.80 0.13 -13.05
N LYS A 114 8.87 -0.11 -13.81
CA LYS A 114 9.04 0.48 -15.14
C LYS A 114 8.51 -0.47 -16.21
N LEU A 115 7.63 0.04 -17.07
CA LEU A 115 7.17 -0.64 -18.27
C LEU A 115 8.29 -0.63 -19.33
N SER A 116 8.20 -1.55 -20.31
CA SER A 116 9.16 -1.68 -21.41
C SER A 116 9.31 -0.41 -22.25
N ASN A 117 8.24 0.38 -22.36
CA ASN A 117 8.22 1.68 -23.04
C ASN A 117 8.76 2.85 -22.18
N GLY A 118 9.37 2.57 -21.03
CA GLY A 118 9.92 3.57 -20.11
C GLY A 118 8.89 4.27 -19.21
N LYS A 119 7.58 4.09 -19.43
CA LYS A 119 6.54 4.59 -18.52
C LYS A 119 6.61 3.88 -17.18
N LYS A 120 6.10 4.52 -16.14
CA LYS A 120 6.00 3.93 -14.80
C LYS A 120 4.58 3.44 -14.56
N ILE A 121 4.46 2.31 -13.89
CA ILE A 121 3.23 1.87 -13.25
C ILE A 121 3.47 1.80 -11.75
N ILE A 122 2.51 2.27 -10.98
CA ILE A 122 2.58 2.34 -9.53
C ILE A 122 1.43 1.51 -8.98
N ASN A 123 1.70 0.70 -7.99
CA ASN A 123 0.65 0.04 -7.20
C ASN A 123 0.57 0.71 -5.83
N ASP A 124 -0.65 0.94 -5.36
CA ASP A 124 -0.89 1.64 -4.09
C ASP A 124 -0.44 0.80 -2.88
N ILE A 125 -0.85 -0.48 -2.82
CA ILE A 125 -0.49 -1.43 -1.77
C ILE A 125 -0.27 -2.84 -2.34
N LEU A 126 0.87 -3.44 -2.00
CA LEU A 126 1.14 -4.87 -2.16
C LEU A 126 1.00 -5.58 -0.81
N ALA A 127 0.35 -6.74 -0.83
CA ALA A 127 0.21 -7.61 0.33
C ALA A 127 0.28 -9.09 -0.06
N ILE A 128 0.28 -9.98 0.92
CA ILE A 128 0.19 -11.43 0.73
C ILE A 128 -0.90 -12.01 1.63
N ASP A 129 -1.72 -12.92 1.10
CA ASP A 129 -2.77 -13.58 1.90
C ASP A 129 -2.29 -14.84 2.61
N SER A 130 -3.19 -15.47 3.37
CA SER A 130 -2.96 -16.73 4.08
C SER A 130 -2.61 -17.91 3.17
N ASP A 131 -3.05 -17.88 1.91
CA ASP A 131 -2.76 -18.91 0.90
C ASP A 131 -1.44 -18.64 0.16
N ASN A 132 -0.69 -17.62 0.58
CA ASN A 132 0.52 -17.12 -0.06
C ASN A 132 0.30 -16.61 -1.49
N LYS A 133 -0.89 -16.07 -1.81
CA LYS A 133 -1.17 -15.36 -3.05
C LYS A 133 -0.81 -13.90 -2.88
N LEU A 134 -0.19 -13.30 -3.89
CA LEU A 134 0.11 -11.87 -3.89
C LEU A 134 -1.19 -11.08 -4.12
N ALA A 135 -1.47 -10.10 -3.27
CA ALA A 135 -2.57 -9.17 -3.45
C ALA A 135 -2.04 -7.85 -4.03
N ILE A 136 -2.52 -7.50 -5.23
CA ILE A 136 -2.33 -6.18 -5.85
C ILE A 136 -3.56 -5.34 -5.48
N ILE A 137 -3.37 -4.40 -4.57
CA ILE A 137 -4.44 -3.58 -4.01
C ILE A 137 -4.33 -2.16 -4.57
N GLU A 138 -5.39 -1.72 -5.25
CA GLU A 138 -5.52 -0.35 -5.77
C GLU A 138 -6.62 0.39 -5.00
N LEU A 139 -6.33 1.63 -4.60
CA LEU A 139 -7.21 2.48 -3.82
C LEU A 139 -7.85 3.53 -4.72
N LYS A 140 -9.09 3.92 -4.45
CA LYS A 140 -9.72 5.10 -5.07
C LYS A 140 -10.68 5.84 -4.15
N SER A 141 -10.85 7.13 -4.43
CA SER A 141 -11.95 7.93 -3.90
C SER A 141 -13.30 7.65 -4.58
N ILE A 142 -13.30 7.21 -5.85
CA ILE A 142 -14.52 6.90 -6.62
C ILE A 142 -14.41 5.57 -7.34
N ARG A 143 -15.55 4.87 -7.46
CA ARG A 143 -15.63 3.59 -8.18
C ARG A 143 -15.52 3.82 -9.69
N ASN A 144 -14.39 3.44 -10.30
CA ASN A 144 -14.13 3.62 -11.73
C ASN A 144 -13.48 2.36 -12.34
N ASN A 145 -13.78 2.05 -13.61
CA ASN A 145 -13.15 0.95 -14.36
C ASN A 145 -11.63 1.13 -14.56
N LYS A 146 -11.09 2.35 -14.48
CA LYS A 146 -9.64 2.62 -14.59
C LYS A 146 -8.80 1.88 -13.54
N VAL A 147 -9.37 1.59 -12.37
CA VAL A 147 -8.70 0.86 -11.27
C VAL A 147 -8.37 -0.57 -11.65
N LYS A 148 -9.33 -1.20 -12.34
CA LYS A 148 -9.21 -2.58 -12.78
C LYS A 148 -8.10 -2.70 -13.82
N GLN A 149 -8.01 -1.72 -14.73
CA GLN A 149 -6.93 -1.66 -15.72
C GLN A 149 -5.56 -1.52 -15.05
N GLN A 150 -5.41 -0.65 -14.04
CA GLN A 150 -4.14 -0.49 -13.32
C GLN A 150 -3.70 -1.78 -12.61
N ALA A 151 -4.61 -2.46 -11.90
CA ALA A 151 -4.30 -3.73 -11.25
C ALA A 151 -3.91 -4.83 -12.27
N ILE A 152 -4.62 -4.90 -13.41
CA ILE A 152 -4.32 -5.84 -14.50
C ILE A 152 -2.97 -5.53 -15.15
N GLU A 153 -2.67 -4.27 -15.43
CA GLU A 153 -1.38 -3.87 -16.00
C GLU A 153 -0.22 -4.14 -15.04
N PHE A 154 -0.43 -3.92 -13.74
CA PHE A 154 0.58 -4.23 -12.72
C PHE A 154 0.80 -5.74 -12.65
N GLU A 155 -0.26 -6.56 -12.64
CA GLU A 155 -0.17 -8.02 -12.71
C GLU A 155 0.66 -8.47 -13.92
N LYS A 156 0.34 -7.96 -15.11
CA LYS A 156 1.08 -8.28 -16.34
C LYS A 156 2.56 -7.98 -16.17
N LYS A 157 2.91 -6.84 -15.59
CA LYS A 157 4.31 -6.48 -15.35
C LYS A 157 5.00 -7.42 -14.35
N VAL A 158 4.29 -7.80 -13.28
CA VAL A 158 4.76 -8.79 -12.30
C VAL A 158 5.09 -10.11 -12.97
N ARG A 159 4.18 -10.64 -13.79
CA ARG A 159 4.34 -11.95 -14.44
C ARG A 159 5.44 -11.98 -15.49
N LEU A 160 5.59 -10.91 -16.28
CA LEU A 160 6.54 -10.90 -17.39
C LEU A 160 7.99 -10.74 -16.93
N ASP A 161 8.27 -9.73 -16.09
CA ASP A 161 9.64 -9.26 -15.94
C ASP A 161 10.12 -9.13 -14.48
N THR A 162 9.21 -9.11 -13.51
CA THR A 162 9.57 -8.79 -12.12
C THR A 162 9.21 -9.90 -11.13
N THR A 163 8.81 -11.08 -11.60
CA THR A 163 8.45 -12.21 -10.74
C THR A 163 9.54 -12.55 -9.72
N PRO A 164 10.84 -12.70 -10.08
CA PRO A 164 11.86 -13.03 -9.08
C PRO A 164 12.07 -11.90 -8.06
N LEU A 165 12.00 -10.64 -8.50
CA LEU A 165 12.07 -9.47 -7.62
C LEU A 165 10.93 -9.46 -6.60
N ILE A 166 9.69 -9.70 -7.05
CA ILE A 166 8.51 -9.71 -6.17
C ILE A 166 8.54 -10.89 -5.20
N LYS A 167 8.97 -12.08 -5.64
CA LYS A 167 9.14 -13.24 -4.75
C LYS A 167 10.12 -12.94 -3.61
N GLU A 168 11.28 -12.38 -3.94
CA GLU A 168 12.28 -12.02 -2.94
C GLU A 168 11.81 -10.88 -2.03
N LEU A 169 11.12 -9.86 -2.57
CA LEU A 169 10.53 -8.80 -1.78
C LEU A 169 9.54 -9.35 -0.74
N VAL A 170 8.59 -10.19 -1.16
CA VAL A 170 7.62 -10.83 -0.27
C VAL A 170 8.33 -11.58 0.86
N LYS A 171 9.33 -12.39 0.51
CA LYS A 171 10.12 -13.17 1.47
C LYS A 171 10.88 -12.28 2.44
N ILE A 172 11.51 -11.21 1.94
CA ILE A 172 12.22 -10.25 2.79
C ILE A 172 11.27 -9.60 3.78
N ILE A 173 10.08 -9.18 3.36
CA ILE A 173 9.17 -8.42 4.22
C ILE A 173 8.42 -9.32 5.19
N THR A 174 7.83 -10.41 4.71
CA THR A 174 6.86 -11.23 5.48
C THR A 174 7.43 -12.57 5.93
N GLY A 175 8.58 -13.00 5.39
CA GLY A 175 9.09 -14.36 5.58
C GLY A 175 8.35 -15.44 4.80
N LYS A 176 7.21 -15.11 4.16
CA LYS A 176 6.41 -16.03 3.35
C LYS A 176 6.97 -16.20 1.94
N THR A 177 6.53 -17.25 1.26
CA THR A 177 6.91 -17.52 -0.14
C THR A 177 5.69 -17.40 -1.03
N TRP A 178 5.68 -16.42 -1.93
CA TRP A 178 4.60 -16.26 -2.90
C TRP A 178 4.50 -17.46 -3.84
N ASN A 179 3.30 -18.03 -3.95
CA ASN A 179 3.00 -19.25 -4.72
C ASN A 179 2.83 -19.03 -6.25
N GLY A 180 2.91 -17.79 -6.73
CA GLY A 180 2.74 -17.43 -8.16
C GLY A 180 1.32 -16.99 -8.56
N ASN A 181 0.32 -17.17 -7.68
CA ASN A 181 -1.05 -16.72 -7.89
C ASN A 181 -1.23 -15.28 -7.39
N ILE A 182 -2.07 -14.51 -8.09
CA ILE A 182 -2.26 -13.08 -7.83
C ILE A 182 -3.76 -12.82 -7.65
N ARG A 183 -4.10 -12.06 -6.62
CA ARG A 183 -5.43 -11.47 -6.39
C ARG A 183 -5.37 -10.00 -6.76
N LYS A 184 -6.30 -9.55 -7.59
CA LYS A 184 -6.46 -8.14 -7.94
C LYS A 184 -7.59 -7.58 -7.09
N ILE A 185 -7.32 -6.50 -6.38
CA ILE A 185 -8.24 -5.96 -5.38
C ILE A 185 -8.39 -4.46 -5.62
N ALA A 186 -9.63 -4.00 -5.68
CA ALA A 186 -9.95 -2.58 -5.63
C ALA A 186 -10.65 -2.26 -4.32
N VAL A 187 -10.13 -1.24 -3.64
CA VAL A 187 -10.69 -0.73 -2.40
C VAL A 187 -11.12 0.71 -2.63
N TRP A 188 -12.32 1.07 -2.20
CA TRP A 188 -12.77 2.45 -2.30
C TRP A 188 -13.44 2.93 -1.03
N GLN A 189 -13.41 4.25 -0.85
CA GLN A 189 -14.24 4.93 0.13
C GLN A 189 -15.68 5.02 -0.44
N ALA A 190 -16.64 4.38 0.22
CA ALA A 190 -18.03 4.47 -0.18
C ALA A 190 -18.59 5.86 0.17
N PRO A 191 -19.21 6.58 -0.78
CA PRO A 191 -20.07 7.71 -0.42
C PRO A 191 -21.25 7.18 0.42
N LYS A 192 -21.71 7.93 1.43
CA LYS A 192 -22.89 7.55 2.25
C LYS A 192 -24.15 7.24 1.41
N SER A 193 -24.21 7.62 0.12
CA SER A 193 -25.44 7.56 -0.70
C SER A 193 -25.31 7.18 -2.18
N GLN A 194 -24.14 6.83 -2.72
CA GLN A 194 -24.04 6.51 -4.16
C GLN A 194 -24.11 5.01 -4.45
N ARG A 195 -25.14 4.60 -5.19
CA ARG A 195 -25.19 3.29 -5.83
C ARG A 195 -24.21 3.25 -7.02
N PRO A 196 -23.48 2.14 -7.18
CA PRO A 196 -22.39 2.04 -8.14
C PRO A 196 -22.86 1.99 -9.60
N ILE A 197 -22.08 2.59 -10.51
CA ILE A 197 -22.20 2.37 -11.96
C ILE A 197 -21.17 1.30 -12.33
N LEU A 198 -21.64 0.13 -12.76
CA LEU A 198 -20.79 -0.99 -13.16
C LEU A 198 -21.16 -1.48 -14.55
N SER A 199 -20.15 -1.86 -15.33
CA SER A 199 -20.32 -2.78 -16.45
C SER A 199 -19.90 -4.18 -16.02
N ASN A 200 -20.73 -5.19 -16.36
CA ASN A 200 -20.61 -6.56 -15.84
C ASN A 200 -19.29 -7.25 -16.21
N ASN A 201 -18.71 -6.97 -17.38
CA ASN A 201 -17.62 -7.79 -17.94
C ASN A 201 -16.25 -7.67 -17.24
N LEU A 202 -16.05 -6.70 -16.35
CA LEU A 202 -14.79 -6.52 -15.61
C LEU A 202 -14.92 -6.89 -14.12
N LEU A 203 -16.08 -7.36 -13.66
CA LEU A 203 -16.31 -7.67 -12.24
C LEU A 203 -15.70 -8.99 -11.80
N ASP A 204 -15.52 -9.94 -12.71
CA ASP A 204 -15.12 -11.31 -12.34
C ASP A 204 -13.64 -11.45 -11.97
N GLU A 205 -12.78 -10.53 -12.42
CA GLU A 205 -11.33 -10.60 -12.21
C GLU A 205 -10.80 -9.81 -11.00
N VAL A 206 -11.60 -8.90 -10.43
CA VAL A 206 -11.16 -7.95 -9.39
C VAL A 206 -12.08 -8.02 -8.19
N GLU A 207 -11.52 -8.36 -7.04
CA GLU A 207 -12.23 -8.36 -5.76
C GLU A 207 -12.43 -6.94 -5.24
N LEU A 208 -13.54 -6.73 -4.52
CA LEU A 208 -14.04 -5.41 -4.22
C LEU A 208 -14.32 -5.26 -2.72
N TYR A 209 -13.71 -4.25 -2.11
CA TYR A 209 -13.88 -3.90 -0.69
C TYR A 209 -14.30 -2.45 -0.54
N ASN A 210 -15.15 -2.20 0.46
CA ASN A 210 -15.69 -0.88 0.77
C ASN A 210 -15.20 -0.41 2.14
N TYR A 211 -14.94 0.89 2.25
CA TYR A 211 -14.72 1.56 3.52
C TYR A 211 -15.68 2.73 3.70
N VAL A 212 -16.20 2.89 4.91
CA VAL A 212 -17.00 4.06 5.29
C VAL A 212 -16.19 4.86 6.31
N PHE A 213 -15.96 6.15 6.04
CA PHE A 213 -15.38 7.04 7.04
C PHE A 213 -16.46 7.46 8.03
N ASP A 214 -16.36 7.01 9.28
CA ASP A 214 -17.27 7.40 10.37
C ASP A 214 -16.64 8.55 11.18
N GLY A 215 -16.65 9.73 10.56
CA GLY A 215 -16.18 10.97 11.18
C GLY A 215 -17.07 11.49 12.32
N GLU A 216 -18.27 10.94 12.50
CA GLU A 216 -19.23 11.41 13.52
C GLU A 216 -19.07 10.67 14.85
N ARG A 217 -18.53 9.45 14.87
CA ARG A 217 -18.33 8.67 16.09
C ARG A 217 -16.88 8.41 16.47
N THR A 218 -16.00 8.18 15.50
CA THR A 218 -14.64 7.66 15.79
C THR A 218 -13.51 8.38 15.07
N ASN A 219 -13.78 9.21 14.05
CA ASN A 219 -12.73 9.72 13.13
C ASN A 219 -11.93 8.59 12.45
N GLU A 220 -12.53 7.41 12.33
CA GLU A 220 -11.91 6.21 11.79
C GLU A 220 -12.68 5.69 10.57
N TYR A 221 -12.01 4.83 9.81
CA TYR A 221 -12.64 4.09 8.74
C TYR A 221 -13.22 2.78 9.29
N VAL A 222 -14.48 2.51 9.00
CA VAL A 222 -15.15 1.24 9.30
C VAL A 222 -15.08 0.35 8.06
N ILE A 223 -14.66 -0.89 8.28
CA ILE A 223 -14.54 -1.92 7.24
C ILE A 223 -15.94 -2.37 6.84
N MET A 224 -16.24 -2.38 5.55
CA MET A 224 -17.40 -3.09 5.03
C MET A 224 -16.93 -4.33 4.27
N ASP A 225 -17.60 -5.45 4.52
CA ASP A 225 -17.28 -6.77 3.99
C ASP A 225 -17.10 -6.80 2.46
N LYS A 226 -16.44 -7.87 1.98
CA LYS A 226 -16.28 -8.16 0.55
C LYS A 226 -17.63 -8.04 -0.15
N VAL A 227 -17.69 -7.18 -1.16
CA VAL A 227 -18.92 -6.96 -1.92
C VAL A 227 -19.14 -8.15 -2.85
N THR A 228 -20.13 -8.98 -2.52
CA THR A 228 -20.59 -10.08 -3.39
C THR A 228 -21.75 -9.58 -4.25
N PHE A 229 -21.63 -9.75 -5.56
CA PHE A 229 -22.74 -9.48 -6.48
C PHE A 229 -23.50 -10.78 -6.67
N ALA A 230 -24.82 -10.75 -6.45
CA ALA A 230 -25.67 -11.80 -6.98
C ALA A 230 -25.52 -11.80 -8.51
N LYS A 231 -25.24 -12.97 -9.11
CA LYS A 231 -25.38 -13.11 -10.55
C LYS A 231 -26.88 -13.03 -10.86
N GLU A 232 -27.29 -11.98 -11.55
CA GLU A 232 -28.60 -11.93 -12.23
C GLU A 232 -28.56 -12.78 -13.50
#